data_AF-A0A9D0HG91-F1
#
_entry.id   AF-A0A9D0HG91-F1
#
_cell.length_a   1.000
_cell.length_b   1.000
_cell.length_c   1.000
_cell.angle_alpha   90.00
_cell.angle_beta   90.00
_cell.angle_gamma   90.00
#
_symmetry.space_group_name_H-M   'P 1'
#
loop_
_entity.id
_entity.type
_entity.pdbx_description
1 polymer ?
#
loop_
_entity_poly.entity_id
_entity_poly.type
_entity_poly.pdbx_seq_one_letter_code
_entity_poly.pdbx_strand_id
1 'polypeptide(L)'
;MLLSCGASACRTSMVIGSAHLPVHGAPASLPDLDAGEACGPHSTTAAAACVDEQRLRRDVARVALPRPSGSAQHRAVRQHCADTLRALDYRVMLQDYGSGINVVGVKAGFSKHHEAVVVGAHYDQQPHCDGADDNA
;
A
#
# COMPACT_ATOMS: atom_id res chain seq x y z
N MET A 1 24.51 11.78 -16.33
CA MET A 1 25.31 12.26 -15.18
C MET A 1 24.73 11.60 -13.93
N LEU A 2 25.29 10.47 -13.52
CA LEU A 2 24.80 9.65 -12.40
C LEU A 2 25.56 10.05 -11.15
N LEU A 3 24.89 10.70 -10.18
CA LEU A 3 25.44 10.92 -8.85
C LEU A 3 25.02 9.77 -7.94
N SER A 4 25.95 8.85 -7.74
CA SER A 4 25.92 7.83 -6.69
C SER A 4 26.20 8.50 -5.33
N CYS A 5 25.33 8.26 -4.34
CA CYS A 5 25.56 8.70 -2.96
C CYS A 5 26.03 7.49 -2.14
N GLY A 6 27.19 7.64 -1.50
CA GLY A 6 27.97 6.57 -0.87
C GLY A 6 27.36 6.00 0.40
N ALA A 7 27.54 4.70 0.57
CA ALA A 7 27.25 3.97 1.79
C ALA A 7 28.26 4.35 2.88
N SER A 8 27.80 5.02 3.94
CA SER A 8 28.56 5.21 5.17
C SER A 8 28.15 4.16 6.19
N ALA A 9 29.09 3.27 6.51
CA ALA A 9 28.94 2.19 7.46
C ALA A 9 28.78 2.73 8.89
N CYS A 10 27.82 2.16 9.63
CA CYS A 10 27.84 2.29 11.08
C CYS A 10 27.18 1.07 11.73
N ARG A 11 27.84 0.58 12.80
CA ARG A 11 27.37 -0.35 13.85
C ARG A 11 27.59 -1.83 13.56
N THR A 12 27.84 -2.69 14.55
CA THR A 12 28.38 -2.66 15.93
C THR A 12 28.62 -4.14 16.23
N SER A 13 29.73 -4.51 16.86
CA SER A 13 30.03 -5.90 17.25
C SER A 13 28.92 -6.49 18.13
N MET A 14 28.42 -7.67 17.77
CA MET A 14 27.56 -8.50 18.62
C MET A 14 28.24 -9.85 18.85
N VAL A 15 28.35 -10.21 20.12
CA VAL A 15 29.05 -11.40 20.62
C VAL A 15 28.14 -12.62 20.45
N ILE A 16 28.67 -13.71 19.90
CA ILE A 16 27.95 -14.97 19.67
C ILE A 16 27.94 -15.77 20.98
N GLY A 17 26.78 -15.85 21.63
CA GLY A 17 26.51 -16.76 22.73
C GLY A 17 25.54 -17.85 22.28
N SER A 18 26.07 -19.04 21.99
CA SER A 18 25.29 -20.22 21.61
C SER A 18 24.83 -20.95 22.87
N ALA A 19 23.53 -20.96 23.13
CA ALA A 19 22.90 -21.84 24.12
C ALA A 19 21.75 -22.57 23.43
N HIS A 20 21.98 -23.85 23.15
CA HIS A 20 21.04 -24.75 22.50
C HIS A 20 20.03 -25.25 23.55
N LEU A 21 18.79 -24.77 23.48
CA LEU A 21 17.66 -25.33 24.25
C LEU A 21 16.87 -26.30 23.36
N PRO A 22 16.37 -27.43 23.88
CA PRO A 22 15.61 -28.38 23.09
C PRO A 22 14.21 -27.82 22.86
N VAL A 23 13.86 -27.52 21.61
CA VAL A 23 12.47 -27.20 21.24
C VAL A 23 11.73 -28.50 20.99
N HIS A 24 11.07 -29.01 22.03
CA HIS A 24 9.97 -29.95 21.88
C HIS A 24 8.66 -29.17 21.68
N GLY A 25 7.93 -29.56 20.64
CA GLY A 25 6.63 -29.01 20.27
C GLY A 25 6.73 -28.17 19.00
N ALA A 26 6.42 -28.80 17.86
CA ALA A 26 6.04 -28.03 16.68
C ALA A 26 4.91 -27.08 17.11
N PRO A 27 4.99 -25.76 16.82
CA PRO A 27 3.85 -24.90 17.08
C PRO A 27 2.68 -25.45 16.28
N ALA A 28 1.55 -25.63 16.97
CA ALA A 28 0.27 -25.86 16.32
C ALA A 28 0.14 -24.86 15.17
N SER A 29 -0.16 -25.36 13.98
CA SER A 29 -0.34 -24.55 12.78
C SER A 29 -1.19 -23.34 13.13
N LEU A 30 -0.62 -22.14 12.98
CA LEU A 30 -1.39 -20.92 13.16
C LEU A 30 -2.61 -21.01 12.23
N PRO A 31 -3.82 -20.66 12.72
CA PRO A 31 -5.00 -20.65 11.87
C PRO A 31 -4.73 -19.78 10.64
N ASP A 32 -5.30 -20.20 9.51
CA ASP A 32 -5.24 -19.50 8.23
C ASP A 32 -5.86 -18.11 8.37
N LEU A 33 -5.12 -17.06 8.00
CA LEU A 33 -5.44 -15.66 8.36
C LEU A 33 -5.95 -14.85 7.18
N ASP A 34 -6.58 -15.53 6.25
CA ASP A 34 -7.06 -14.93 5.02
C ASP A 34 -8.57 -14.67 5.06
N ALA A 35 -8.93 -13.50 5.56
CA ALA A 35 -9.98 -12.72 4.91
C ALA A 35 -9.46 -12.08 3.59
N GLY A 36 -8.54 -12.77 2.89
CA GLY A 36 -7.79 -12.36 1.70
C GLY A 36 -7.47 -13.52 0.73
N GLU A 37 -8.19 -14.63 0.87
CA GLU A 37 -7.88 -15.97 0.33
C GLU A 37 -7.92 -16.09 -1.20
N ALA A 38 -8.27 -15.02 -1.93
CA ALA A 38 -8.45 -15.09 -3.37
C ALA A 38 -7.14 -15.32 -4.15
N CYS A 39 -5.99 -14.95 -3.57
CA CYS A 39 -4.70 -14.93 -4.28
C CYS A 39 -3.77 -16.11 -3.96
N GLY A 40 -4.21 -17.07 -3.15
CA GLY A 40 -3.41 -18.24 -2.76
C GLY A 40 -2.31 -17.91 -1.73
N PRO A 41 -1.22 -18.70 -1.67
CA PRO A 41 -0.26 -18.66 -0.55
C PRO A 41 0.39 -17.27 -0.40
N HIS A 42 0.65 -16.85 0.84
CA HIS A 42 1.26 -15.55 1.20
C HIS A 42 2.72 -15.39 0.72
N SER A 43 2.94 -15.39 -0.60
CA SER A 43 4.23 -15.20 -1.25
C SER A 43 4.15 -14.03 -2.22
N THR A 44 5.28 -13.38 -2.47
CA THR A 44 5.36 -12.29 -3.44
C THR A 44 5.01 -12.76 -4.85
N THR A 45 5.38 -13.98 -5.23
CA THR A 45 5.05 -14.58 -6.53
C THR A 45 3.55 -14.78 -6.70
N ALA A 46 2.87 -15.35 -5.71
CA ALA A 46 1.42 -15.56 -5.77
C ALA A 46 0.67 -14.22 -5.79
N ALA A 47 1.09 -13.24 -4.97
CA ALA A 47 0.53 -11.89 -4.98
C ALA A 47 0.67 -11.21 -6.35
N ALA A 48 1.85 -11.31 -6.99
CA ALA A 48 2.08 -10.76 -8.32
C ALA A 48 1.22 -11.45 -9.39
N ALA A 49 1.07 -12.78 -9.31
CA ALA A 49 0.24 -13.55 -10.24
C ALA A 49 -1.27 -13.26 -10.10
N CYS A 50 -1.71 -12.77 -8.94
CA CYS A 50 -3.10 -12.44 -8.67
C CYS A 50 -3.52 -11.03 -9.14
N VAL A 51 -2.59 -10.22 -9.65
CA VAL A 51 -2.90 -8.86 -10.12
C VAL A 51 -3.84 -8.93 -11.32
N ASP A 52 -5.04 -8.36 -11.17
CA ASP A 52 -5.97 -8.15 -12.29
C ASP A 52 -5.52 -6.94 -13.12
N GLU A 53 -4.76 -7.22 -14.17
CA GLU A 53 -4.26 -6.22 -15.11
C GLU A 53 -5.40 -5.40 -15.77
N GLN A 54 -6.53 -6.04 -16.07
CA GLN A 54 -7.64 -5.33 -16.71
C GLN A 54 -8.31 -4.36 -15.76
N ARG A 55 -8.47 -4.74 -14.48
CA ARG A 55 -8.95 -3.83 -13.43
C ARG A 55 -7.99 -2.68 -13.23
N LEU A 56 -6.69 -2.95 -13.16
CA LEU A 56 -5.67 -1.90 -13.05
C LEU A 56 -5.75 -0.90 -14.21
N ARG A 57 -5.82 -1.37 -15.46
CA ARG A 57 -5.94 -0.49 -16.64
C ARG A 57 -7.21 0.34 -16.62
N ARG A 58 -8.33 -0.20 -16.13
CA ARG A 58 -9.59 0.55 -15.97
C ARG A 58 -9.49 1.63 -14.89
N ASP A 59 -8.81 1.33 -13.78
CA ASP A 59 -8.60 2.30 -12.70
C ASP A 59 -7.70 3.45 -13.20
N VAL A 60 -6.57 3.14 -13.86
CA VAL A 60 -5.68 4.14 -14.48
C VAL A 60 -6.45 5.00 -15.50
N ALA A 61 -7.20 4.40 -16.42
CA ALA A 61 -7.96 5.15 -17.43
C ALA A 61 -9.03 6.08 -16.82
N ARG A 62 -9.60 5.71 -15.66
CA ARG A 62 -10.55 6.56 -14.92
C ARG A 62 -9.85 7.76 -14.27
N VAL A 63 -8.65 7.56 -13.74
CA VAL A 63 -7.90 8.59 -13.01
C VAL A 63 -7.14 9.52 -13.96
N ALA A 64 -6.62 9.00 -15.08
CA ALA A 64 -5.84 9.71 -16.11
C ALA A 64 -6.68 10.67 -16.99
N LEU A 65 -7.55 11.44 -16.36
CA LEU A 65 -8.34 12.52 -16.95
C LEU A 65 -7.99 13.85 -16.26
N PRO A 66 -8.18 15.00 -16.94
CA PRO A 66 -8.04 16.33 -16.34
C PRO A 66 -8.75 16.46 -14.99
N ARG A 67 -7.98 16.56 -13.91
CA ARG A 67 -8.42 16.62 -12.51
C ARG A 67 -7.71 17.70 -11.68
N PRO A 68 -7.68 18.98 -12.12
CA PRO A 68 -7.13 20.07 -11.29
C PRO A 68 -7.71 20.07 -9.88
N SER A 69 -6.91 20.42 -8.88
CA SER A 69 -7.35 20.44 -7.48
C SER A 69 -8.65 21.21 -7.31
N GLY A 70 -9.63 20.58 -6.65
CA GLY A 70 -10.97 21.16 -6.45
C GLY A 70 -11.92 21.07 -7.64
N SER A 71 -11.52 20.48 -8.78
CA SER A 71 -12.44 20.19 -9.89
C SER A 71 -13.45 19.07 -9.56
N ALA A 72 -14.46 18.91 -10.41
CA ALA A 72 -15.42 17.80 -10.28
C ALA A 72 -14.73 16.44 -10.42
N GLN A 73 -13.82 16.29 -11.40
CA GLN A 73 -13.07 15.05 -11.59
C GLN A 73 -12.13 14.75 -10.41
N HIS A 74 -11.45 15.76 -9.86
CA HIS A 74 -10.65 15.61 -8.64
C HIS A 74 -11.47 15.07 -7.45
N ARG A 75 -12.68 15.61 -7.26
CA ARG A 75 -13.61 15.09 -6.23
C ARG A 75 -14.09 13.67 -6.54
N ALA A 76 -14.35 13.35 -7.81
CA ALA A 76 -14.78 12.03 -8.24
C ALA A 76 -13.69 10.97 -8.03
N VAL A 77 -12.43 11.28 -8.35
CA VAL A 77 -11.27 10.41 -8.07
C VAL A 77 -11.11 10.19 -6.57
N ARG A 78 -11.16 11.26 -5.75
CA ARG A 78 -11.13 11.14 -4.29
C ARG A 78 -12.21 10.19 -3.77
N GLN A 79 -13.44 10.35 -4.26
CA GLN A 79 -14.56 9.49 -3.87
C GLN A 79 -14.33 8.04 -4.29
N HIS A 80 -13.86 7.82 -5.53
CA HIS A 80 -13.51 6.50 -6.02
C HIS A 80 -12.45 5.80 -5.16
N CYS A 81 -11.37 6.49 -4.77
CA CYS A 81 -10.36 5.93 -3.87
C CYS A 81 -10.97 5.54 -2.51
N ALA A 82 -11.81 6.42 -1.94
CA ALA A 82 -12.47 6.15 -0.66
C ALA A 82 -13.40 4.94 -0.73
N ASP A 83 -14.21 4.84 -1.79
CA ASP A 83 -15.16 3.74 -1.96
C ASP A 83 -14.48 2.41 -2.24
N THR A 84 -13.43 2.42 -3.08
CA THR A 84 -12.62 1.22 -3.34
C THR A 84 -11.96 0.71 -2.05
N LEU A 85 -11.39 1.58 -1.22
CA LEU A 85 -10.81 1.18 0.06
C LEU A 85 -11.86 0.64 1.03
N ARG A 86 -13.05 1.26 1.12
CA ARG A 86 -14.15 0.76 1.96
C ARG A 86 -14.62 -0.62 1.50
N ALA A 87 -14.74 -0.84 0.20
CA ALA A 87 -15.14 -2.13 -0.38
C ALA A 87 -14.11 -3.25 -0.11
N LEU A 88 -12.88 -2.90 0.26
CA LEU A 88 -11.80 -3.82 0.65
C LEU A 88 -11.65 -3.93 2.19
N ASP A 89 -12.65 -3.46 2.94
CA ASP A 89 -12.71 -3.46 4.41
C ASP A 89 -11.63 -2.62 5.10
N TYR A 90 -11.14 -1.56 4.45
CA TYR A 90 -10.33 -0.56 5.13
C TYR A 90 -11.22 0.40 5.92
N ARG A 91 -10.78 0.79 7.12
CA ARG A 91 -11.32 1.96 7.81
C ARG A 91 -10.83 3.22 7.08
N VAL A 92 -11.73 3.90 6.37
CA VAL A 92 -11.41 5.08 5.57
C VAL A 92 -11.64 6.38 6.35
N MET A 93 -10.65 7.26 6.32
CA MET A 93 -10.68 8.61 6.87
C MET A 93 -10.45 9.62 5.74
N LEU A 94 -11.25 10.69 5.71
CA LEU A 94 -11.00 11.87 4.88
C LEU A 94 -10.36 12.94 5.77
N GLN A 95 -9.11 13.31 5.46
CA GLN A 95 -8.36 14.29 6.25
C GLN A 95 -8.26 15.60 5.49
N ASP A 96 -9.05 16.59 5.92
CA ASP A 96 -8.95 17.97 5.44
C ASP A 96 -7.69 18.63 6.02
N TYR A 97 -6.86 19.20 5.15
CA TYR A 97 -5.65 19.94 5.53
C TYR A 97 -5.68 21.42 5.07
N GLY A 98 -6.87 21.94 4.78
CA GLY A 98 -7.15 23.34 4.44
C GLY A 98 -7.15 23.61 2.93
N SER A 99 -6.17 23.09 2.19
CA SER A 99 -6.08 23.26 0.73
C SER A 99 -6.48 22.02 -0.06
N GLY A 100 -6.81 20.92 0.62
CA GLY A 100 -7.26 19.68 0.00
C GLY A 100 -7.68 18.64 1.04
N ILE A 101 -7.98 17.42 0.57
CA ILE A 101 -8.46 16.32 1.41
C ILE A 101 -7.67 15.06 1.08
N ASN A 102 -6.93 14.50 2.04
CA ASN A 102 -6.31 13.18 1.87
C ASN A 102 -7.35 12.07 2.07
N VAL A 103 -7.18 10.95 1.36
CA VAL A 103 -7.91 9.70 1.61
C VAL A 103 -6.96 8.74 2.29
N VAL A 104 -7.27 8.34 3.52
CA VAL A 104 -6.43 7.41 4.30
C VAL A 104 -7.24 6.16 4.61
N GLY A 105 -6.84 5.02 4.06
CA GLY A 105 -7.37 3.71 4.44
C GLY A 105 -6.46 3.03 5.45
N VAL A 106 -7.03 2.53 6.56
CA VAL A 106 -6.30 1.74 7.55
C VAL A 106 -6.93 0.36 7.66
N LYS A 107 -6.12 -0.69 7.48
CA LYS A 107 -6.50 -2.08 7.73
C LYS A 107 -5.54 -2.66 8.75
N ALA A 108 -6.08 -3.20 9.85
CA ALA A 108 -5.26 -3.79 10.90
C ALA A 108 -4.59 -5.07 10.40
N GLY A 109 -3.30 -5.23 10.65
CA GLY A 109 -2.62 -6.51 10.43
C GLY A 109 -3.11 -7.56 11.42
N PHE A 110 -3.18 -8.83 11.02
CA PHE A 110 -3.68 -9.89 11.88
C PHE A 110 -2.72 -10.18 13.06
N SER A 111 -1.49 -10.60 12.76
CA SER A 111 -0.53 -11.06 13.78
C SER A 111 0.31 -9.92 14.38
N LYS A 112 0.41 -8.79 13.67
CA LYS A 112 1.24 -7.62 14.02
C LYS A 112 0.43 -6.33 13.96
N HIS A 113 -0.69 -6.29 14.68
CA HIS A 113 -1.64 -5.16 14.66
C HIS A 113 -1.08 -3.81 15.14
N HIS A 114 0.11 -3.80 15.75
CA HIS A 114 0.81 -2.57 16.17
C HIS A 114 1.84 -2.08 15.14
N GLU A 115 2.16 -2.87 14.12
CA GLU A 115 3.08 -2.49 13.06
C GLU A 115 2.30 -1.92 11.88
N ALA A 116 2.89 -0.95 11.18
CA ALA A 116 2.27 -0.29 10.04
C ALA A 116 3.16 -0.39 8.80
N VAL A 117 2.54 -0.79 7.68
CA VAL A 117 3.11 -0.65 6.34
C VAL A 117 2.33 0.48 5.67
N VAL A 118 3.04 1.48 5.16
CA VAL A 118 2.45 2.66 4.53
C VAL A 118 2.77 2.65 3.04
N VAL A 119 1.73 2.73 2.22
CA VAL A 119 1.81 2.92 0.76
C VAL A 119 1.05 4.20 0.44
N GLY A 120 1.64 5.08 -0.35
CA GLY A 120 1.10 6.40 -0.63
C GLY A 120 1.27 6.80 -2.08
N ALA A 121 0.36 7.66 -2.52
CA ALA A 121 0.26 8.20 -3.87
C ALA A 121 -0.45 9.55 -3.76
N HIS A 122 -0.17 10.47 -4.68
CA HIS A 122 -1.01 11.66 -4.87
C HIS A 122 -2.02 11.37 -5.98
N TYR A 123 -3.24 11.91 -5.84
CA TYR A 123 -4.35 11.64 -6.78
C TYR A 123 -4.78 12.89 -7.57
N ASP A 124 -4.20 14.04 -7.23
CA ASP A 124 -4.31 15.26 -8.01
C ASP A 124 -3.47 15.17 -9.29
N GLN A 125 -3.48 16.26 -10.05
CA GLN A 125 -2.77 16.37 -11.32
C GLN A 125 -1.97 17.66 -11.35
N GLN A 126 -0.77 17.59 -11.93
CA GLN A 126 0.00 18.77 -12.29
C GLN A 126 -0.55 19.45 -13.56
N PRO A 127 -0.52 20.80 -13.62
CA PRO A 127 -0.91 21.53 -14.83
C PRO A 127 -0.18 21.00 -16.07
N HIS A 128 -0.89 20.92 -17.20
CA HIS A 128 -0.36 20.52 -18.52
C HIS A 128 0.12 19.05 -18.65
N CYS A 129 -0.23 18.18 -17.72
CA CYS A 129 0.02 16.73 -17.80
C CYS A 129 -1.28 15.97 -17.58
N ASP A 130 -1.67 15.01 -18.42
CA ASP A 130 -2.88 14.19 -18.16
C ASP A 130 -2.75 13.32 -16.88
N GLY A 131 -1.52 13.17 -16.40
CA GLY A 131 -1.21 12.56 -15.11
C GLY A 131 -1.42 11.06 -15.08
N ALA A 132 -1.30 10.38 -16.23
CA ALA A 132 -1.43 8.93 -16.34
C ALA A 132 -0.31 8.18 -15.60
N ASP A 133 0.92 8.70 -15.66
CA ASP A 133 2.10 8.16 -14.95
C ASP A 133 2.49 9.06 -13.75
N ASP A 134 1.73 10.14 -13.54
CA ASP A 134 1.95 11.16 -12.50
C ASP A 134 0.59 11.61 -11.92
N ASN A 135 -0.08 10.80 -11.11
CA ASN A 135 0.24 9.44 -10.66
C ASN A 135 -1.07 8.60 -10.59
N ALA A 136 -1.66 8.34 -11.76
CA ALA A 136 -2.98 7.69 -11.91
C ALA A 136 -2.96 6.19 -11.63
#